data_AF-A0A3C1N980-F1
#
_entry.id   AF-A0A3C1N980-F1
#
_cell.length_a   1.000
_cell.length_b   1.000
_cell.length_c   1.000
_cell.angle_alpha   90.00
_cell.angle_beta   90.00
_cell.angle_gamma   90.00
#
_symmetry.space_group_name_H-M   'P 1'
#
loop_
_entity.id
_entity.type
_entity.pdbx_description
1 polymer ?
#
loop_
_entity_poly.entity_id
_entity_poly.type
_entity_poly.pdbx_seq_one_letter_code
_entity_poly.pdbx_strand_id
1 'polypeptide(L)' 'MLKVCLSGPFKAAADGAASVLISAATIRELLRELVKQYPGMQNQLDD' A
#
# COMPACT_ATOMS: atom_id res chain seq x y z
N MET A 1 -12.07 -1.37 -8.66
CA MET A 1 -11.38 -1.41 -7.35
C MET A 1 -10.50 -2.65 -7.33
N LEU A 2 -9.23 -2.50 -6.97
CA LEU A 2 -8.25 -3.57 -6.86
C LEU A 2 -8.09 -3.93 -5.38
N LYS A 3 -8.09 -5.23 -5.07
CA LYS A 3 -7.74 -5.73 -3.74
C LYS A 3 -6.23 -5.99 -3.72
N VAL A 4 -5.50 -5.20 -2.94
CA VAL A 4 -4.05 -5.35 -2.74
C VAL A 4 -3.84 -6.15 -1.47
N CYS A 5 -3.18 -7.29 -1.55
CA CYS A 5 -2.79 -8.07 -0.39
C CYS A 5 -1.44 -7.57 0.12
N LEU A 6 -1.36 -7.27 1.41
CA LEU A 6 -0.17 -6.73 2.05
C LEU A 6 0.46 -7.81 2.93
N SER A 7 1.78 -7.94 2.88
CA SER A 7 2.54 -8.96 3.60
C SER A 7 3.78 -8.36 4.25
N GLY A 8 4.24 -9.01 5.32
CA GLY A 8 5.47 -8.62 6.03
C GLY A 8 5.45 -7.14 6.46
N PRO A 9 6.48 -6.36 6.10
CA PRO A 9 6.59 -4.98 6.55
C PRO A 9 5.50 -4.06 5.96
N PHE A 10 4.96 -4.36 4.77
CA PHE A 10 3.82 -3.61 4.20
C PHE A 10 2.54 -3.80 5.02
N LYS A 11 2.33 -4.99 5.61
CA LYS A 11 1.21 -5.23 6.53
C LYS A 11 1.41 -4.45 7.83
N ALA A 12 2.64 -4.38 8.35
CA ALA A 12 2.96 -3.59 9.53
C ALA A 12 2.75 -2.08 9.28
N ALA A 13 3.15 -1.59 8.11
CA ALA A 13 2.95 -0.20 7.68
C ALA A 13 1.47 0.15 7.41
N ALA A 14 0.60 -0.85 7.24
CA ALA A 14 -0.84 -0.69 7.03
C ALA A 14 -1.67 -0.93 8.29
N ASP A 15 -1.11 -0.66 9.47
CA ASP A 15 -1.75 -0.91 10.78
C ASP A 15 -2.21 -2.37 10.97
N GLY A 16 -1.52 -3.32 10.33
CA GLY A 16 -1.86 -4.74 10.38
C GLY A 16 -2.90 -5.18 9.34
N ALA A 17 -3.36 -4.30 8.44
CA ALA A 17 -4.30 -4.65 7.38
C ALA A 17 -3.69 -5.67 6.42
N ALA A 18 -4.31 -6.86 6.32
CA ALA A 18 -3.87 -7.90 5.41
C ALA A 18 -4.22 -7.62 3.94
N SER A 19 -5.23 -6.78 3.70
CA SER A 19 -5.58 -6.34 2.36
C SER A 19 -6.28 -4.99 2.37
N VAL A 20 -6.01 -4.18 1.35
CA VAL A 20 -6.61 -2.87 1.15
C VAL A 20 -7.28 -2.78 -0.22
N LEU A 21 -8.37 -2.04 -0.30
CA LEU A 21 -9.14 -1.83 -1.52
C LEU A 21 -8.79 -0.47 -2.10
N ILE A 22 -8.10 -0.46 -3.24
CA ILE A 22 -7.58 0.77 -3.86
C ILE A 22 -8.05 0.84 -5.31
N SER A 23 -8.44 2.04 -5.74
CA SER A 23 -8.73 2.33 -7.14
C SER A 23 -7.49 2.95 -7.77
N ALA A 24 -6.85 2.24 -8.68
CA ALA A 24 -5.73 2.73 -9.47
C ALA A 24 -5.76 2.08 -10.86
N ALA A 25 -5.34 2.83 -11.89
CA ALA A 25 -5.22 2.35 -13.26
C ALA A 25 -3.81 1.85 -13.59
N THR A 26 -2.80 2.29 -12.83
CA THR A 26 -1.39 1.87 -13.02
C THR A 26 -0.73 1.49 -11.70
N ILE A 27 0.36 0.72 -11.77
CA ILE A 27 1.16 0.35 -10.59
C ILE A 27 1.71 1.60 -9.89
N ARG A 28 2.17 2.62 -10.63
CA ARG A 28 2.69 3.87 -10.06
C ARG A 28 1.61 4.64 -9.30
N GLU A 29 0.40 4.65 -9.84
CA GLU A 29 -0.77 5.27 -9.18
C GLU A 29 -1.19 4.47 -7.94
N LEU A 30 -1.18 3.14 -8.02
CA LEU A 30 -1.44 2.26 -6.87
C LEU A 30 -0.48 2.54 -5.71
N LEU A 31 0.82 2.64 -5.99
CA LEU A 31 1.83 2.95 -4.99
C LEU A 31 1.63 4.34 -4.38
N ARG A 32 1.28 5.35 -5.18
CA ARG A 32 0.96 6.69 -4.66
C ARG A 32 -0.26 6.68 -3.75
N GLU A 33 -1.33 5.99 -4.14
CA GLU A 33 -2.54 5.89 -3.32
C GLU A 33 -2.29 5.07 -2.03
N LEU A 34 -1.45 4.03 -2.10
CA LEU A 34 -0.98 3.30 -0.92
C LEU A 34 -0.22 4.21 0.06
N VAL A 35 0.74 4.99 -0.43
CA VAL A 35 1.51 5.93 0.41
C VAL A 35 0.65 7.07 0.96
N LYS A 36 -0.34 7.55 0.19
CA LYS A 36 -1.28 8.56 0.68
C LYS A 36 -2.13 8.05 1.85
N GLN A 37 -2.60 6.80 1.78
CA GLN A 37 -3.38 6.20 2.86
C GLN A 37 -2.50 5.76 4.04
N TYR A 38 -1.29 5.27 3.72
CA TYR A 38 -0.35 4.72 4.68
C TYR A 38 1.03 5.34 4.45
N PRO A 39 1.29 6.54 5.00
CA PRO A 39 2.57 7.22 4.80
C PRO A 39 3.77 6.41 5.32
N GLY A 40 3.55 5.51 6.28
CA GLY A 40 4.55 4.56 6.75
C GLY A 40 5.05 3.57 5.68
N MET A 41 4.31 3.39 4.57
CA MET A 41 4.76 2.55 3.44
C MET A 41 5.85 3.20 2.59
N GLN A 42 6.02 4.53 2.65
CA GLN A 42 7.04 5.21 1.86
C GLN A 42 8.43 4.66 2.15
N ASN A 43 8.74 4.45 3.43
CA ASN A 43 10.01 3.85 3.88
C ASN A 43 10.25 2.42 3.39
N GLN A 44 9.22 1.72 2.89
CA GLN A 44 9.33 0.36 2.35
C GLN A 44 9.38 0.33 0.82
N LEU A 45 9.09 1.46 0.16
CA LEU A 45 9.12 1.61 -1.29
C LEU A 45 10.38 2.31 -1.79
N ASP A 46 11.00 3.12 -0.94
CA ASP A 46 12.26 3.81 -1.23
C ASP A 46 13.52 2.96 -0.91
N ASP A 47 13.36 1.79 -0.26
CA ASP A 47 14.40 0.80 0.08
C ASP A 47 14.50 -0.31 -0.97
#